data_AF-A0A257V3X7-F1
#
_entry.id   AF-A0A257V3X7-F1
#
_cell.length_a   1.000
_cell.length_b   1.000
_cell.length_c   1.000
_cell.angle_alpha   90.00
_cell.angle_beta   90.00
_cell.angle_gamma   90.00
#
_symmetry.space_group_name_H-M   'P 1'
#
loop_
_entity.id
_entity.type
_entity.pdbx_description
1 polymer ?
#
loop_
_entity_poly.entity_id
_entity_poly.type
_entity_poly.pdbx_seq_one_letter_code
_entity_poly.pdbx_strand_id
1 'polypeptide(L)'
;ALGYLSFGVVADWKGRRVAYSIYSVIWAIGLFAVTWFWGALAVYPALTVLFMFLVGLGTGNYSGYGPIFSEIFPTRVRNTAMGAAFNLARGVQFFTPLVITLVATRYGLGGGISLAGFFALITGAWVWTLPETRGTKIDVEH
;
A
#
# COMPACT_ATOMS: atom_id res chain seq x y z
N ALA A 1 -3.65 12.28 -3.12
CA ALA A 1 -4.27 12.64 -4.42
C ALA A 1 -3.34 12.33 -5.59
N LEU A 2 -2.14 12.94 -5.67
CA LEU A 2 -1.22 12.69 -6.79
C LEU A 2 -0.81 11.22 -6.95
N GLY A 3 -0.44 10.54 -5.86
CA GLY A 3 -0.12 9.10 -5.90
C GLY A 3 -1.25 8.22 -6.41
N TYR A 4 -2.51 8.62 -6.18
CA TYR A 4 -3.69 7.84 -6.55
C TYR A 4 -3.95 7.96 -8.05
N LEU A 5 -3.82 9.18 -8.57
CA LEU A 5 -3.94 9.48 -10.00
C LEU A 5 -2.80 8.83 -10.79
N SER A 6 -1.57 8.98 -10.31
CA SER A 6 -0.39 8.41 -10.98
C SER A 6 -0.41 6.88 -10.95
N PHE A 7 -0.99 6.26 -9.91
CA PHE A 7 -1.10 4.81 -9.82
C PHE A 7 -1.94 4.25 -10.97
N GLY A 8 -3.12 4.84 -11.23
CA GLY A 8 -4.00 4.41 -12.32
C GLY A 8 -3.29 4.45 -13.68
N VAL A 9 -2.61 5.57 -13.98
CA VAL A 9 -1.85 5.72 -15.23
C VAL A 9 -0.74 4.67 -15.36
N VAL A 10 0.01 4.42 -14.28
CA VAL A 10 1.09 3.42 -14.30
C VAL A 10 0.54 2.00 -14.41
N ALA A 11 -0.59 1.71 -13.75
CA ALA A 11 -1.27 0.42 -13.81
C ALA A 11 -1.79 0.12 -15.22
N ASP A 12 -2.38 1.11 -15.89
CA ASP A 12 -2.87 0.96 -17.27
C ASP A 12 -1.72 0.79 -18.26
N TRP A 13 -0.60 1.48 -18.04
CA TRP A 13 0.55 1.44 -18.95
C TRP A 13 1.44 0.21 -18.79
N LYS A 14 1.80 -0.18 -17.56
CA LYS A 14 2.74 -1.29 -17.28
C LYS A 14 2.07 -2.58 -16.78
N GLY A 15 0.79 -2.55 -16.45
CA GLY A 15 0.10 -3.64 -15.76
C GLY A 15 0.08 -3.44 -14.24
N ARG A 16 -0.89 -4.08 -13.59
CA ARG A 16 -1.19 -3.80 -12.18
C ARG A 16 -0.16 -4.38 -11.23
N ARG A 17 0.40 -5.55 -11.53
CA ARG A 17 1.42 -6.17 -10.67
C ARG A 17 2.66 -5.27 -10.54
N VAL A 18 3.10 -4.71 -11.67
CA VAL A 18 4.26 -3.82 -11.74
C VAL A 18 3.96 -2.51 -11.01
N ALA A 19 2.78 -1.94 -11.22
CA ALA A 19 2.36 -0.72 -10.51
C ALA A 19 2.34 -0.94 -8.99
N TYR A 20 1.70 -2.00 -8.50
CA TYR A 20 1.69 -2.34 -7.08
C TYR A 20 3.08 -2.51 -6.49
N SER A 21 3.97 -3.22 -7.20
CA SER A 21 5.35 -3.44 -6.76
C SER A 21 6.12 -2.11 -6.64
N ILE A 22 6.07 -1.26 -7.67
CA ILE A 22 6.76 0.04 -7.69
C ILE A 22 6.27 0.94 -6.55
N TYR A 23 4.96 1.10 -6.41
CA TYR A 23 4.40 1.98 -5.40
C TYR A 23 4.66 1.45 -3.98
N SER A 24 4.68 0.12 -3.80
CA SER A 24 4.98 -0.51 -2.51
C SER A 24 6.44 -0.30 -2.11
N VAL A 25 7.36 -0.40 -3.07
CA VAL A 25 8.79 -0.10 -2.86
C VAL A 25 9.01 1.38 -2.56
N ILE A 26 8.37 2.28 -3.31
CA ILE A 26 8.44 3.74 -3.03
C ILE A 26 7.95 4.04 -1.62
N TRP A 27 6.83 3.42 -1.22
CA TRP A 27 6.28 3.60 0.12
C TRP A 27 7.24 3.10 1.20
N ALA A 28 7.82 1.91 1.02
CA ALA A 28 8.78 1.33 1.95
C ALA A 28 10.05 2.19 2.08
N ILE A 29 10.60 2.69 0.97
CA ILE A 29 11.75 3.60 0.98
C ILE A 29 11.43 4.87 1.77
N GLY A 30 10.27 5.49 1.50
CA GLY A 30 9.83 6.67 2.24
C GLY A 30 9.70 6.41 3.74
N LEU A 31 9.09 5.28 4.12
CA LEU A 31 8.91 4.90 5.52
C LEU A 31 10.26 4.64 6.20
N PHE A 32 11.14 3.82 5.62
CA PHE A 32 12.45 3.54 6.21
C PHE A 32 13.32 4.79 6.33
N ALA A 33 13.29 5.68 5.33
CA ALA A 33 13.98 6.94 5.38
C ALA A 33 13.51 7.79 6.57
N VAL A 34 12.19 8.00 6.69
CA VAL A 34 11.60 8.79 7.77
C VAL A 34 11.82 8.15 9.14
N THR A 35 11.80 6.81 9.25
CA THR A 35 11.90 6.14 10.54
C THR A 35 13.31 5.97 11.06
N TRP A 36 14.27 5.62 10.18
CA TRP A 36 15.63 5.30 10.60
C TRP A 36 16.56 6.51 10.51
N PHE A 37 16.29 7.44 9.60
CA PHE A 37 17.14 8.61 9.35
C PHE A 37 16.50 9.92 9.80
N TRP A 38 15.46 9.88 10.66
CA TRP A 38 14.75 11.06 11.14
C TRP A 38 15.69 12.17 11.62
N GLY A 39 16.69 11.84 12.42
CA GLY A 39 17.64 12.81 12.97
C GLY A 39 18.43 13.58 11.90
N ALA A 40 18.80 12.91 10.80
CA ALA A 40 19.45 13.57 9.67
C ALA A 40 18.44 14.34 8.82
N LEU A 41 17.25 13.77 8.56
CA LEU A 41 16.21 14.39 7.74
C LEU A 41 15.68 15.68 8.36
N ALA A 42 15.48 15.71 9.68
CA ALA A 42 14.95 16.86 10.41
C ALA A 42 15.81 18.13 10.23
N VAL A 43 17.10 17.98 9.95
CA VAL A 43 18.04 19.09 9.71
C VAL A 43 17.96 19.61 8.27
N TYR A 44 17.47 18.80 7.33
CA TYR A 44 17.35 19.14 5.90
C TYR A 44 15.88 19.17 5.45
N PRO A 45 15.21 20.33 5.51
CA PRO A 45 13.78 20.45 5.20
C PRO A 45 13.40 19.91 3.82
N ALA A 46 14.21 20.19 2.79
CA ALA A 46 13.95 19.70 1.43
C ALA A 46 13.90 18.18 1.35
N LEU A 47 14.79 17.49 2.08
CA LEU A 47 14.87 16.03 2.08
C LEU A 47 13.71 15.42 2.88
N THR A 48 13.32 16.06 3.99
CA THR A 48 12.10 15.68 4.73
C THR A 48 10.86 15.77 3.85
N VAL A 49 10.68 16.88 3.12
CA VAL A 49 9.54 17.04 2.21
C VAL A 49 9.56 15.97 1.11
N LEU A 50 10.73 15.67 0.55
CA LEU A 50 10.85 14.62 -0.47
C LEU A 50 10.40 13.25 0.07
N PHE A 51 10.90 12.80 1.21
CA PHE A 51 10.53 11.49 1.74
C PHE A 51 9.08 11.42 2.22
N MET A 52 8.55 12.51 2.79
CA MET A 52 7.12 12.62 3.10
C MET A 52 6.25 12.57 1.83
N PHE A 53 6.71 13.20 0.75
CA PHE A 53 6.08 13.11 -0.56
C PHE A 53 6.13 11.67 -1.10
N LEU A 54 7.25 10.96 -0.98
CA LEU A 54 7.35 9.54 -1.39
C LEU A 54 6.41 8.65 -0.58
N VAL A 55 6.31 8.88 0.74
CA VAL A 55 5.32 8.17 1.58
C VAL A 55 3.91 8.42 1.04
N GLY A 56 3.55 9.68 0.79
CA GLY A 56 2.26 10.06 0.21
C GLY A 56 2.03 9.48 -1.20
N LEU A 57 3.05 9.43 -2.04
CA LEU A 57 2.96 8.84 -3.38
C LEU A 57 2.73 7.33 -3.30
N GLY A 58 3.44 6.65 -2.41
CA GLY A 58 3.33 5.21 -2.17
C GLY A 58 1.95 4.75 -1.70
N THR A 59 1.20 5.61 -1.01
CA THR A 59 -0.22 5.36 -0.70
C THR A 59 -1.10 5.20 -1.95
N GLY A 60 -0.61 5.55 -3.15
CA GLY A 60 -1.24 5.25 -4.44
C GLY A 60 -1.66 3.79 -4.62
N ASN A 61 -1.00 2.83 -3.97
CA ASN A 61 -1.43 1.43 -3.92
C ASN A 61 -2.90 1.24 -3.52
N TYR A 62 -3.45 2.14 -2.70
CA TYR A 62 -4.86 2.04 -2.29
C TYR A 62 -5.84 2.16 -3.46
N SER A 63 -5.44 2.83 -4.55
CA SER A 63 -6.29 3.02 -5.73
C SER A 63 -6.48 1.74 -6.55
N GLY A 64 -5.57 0.76 -6.45
CA GLY A 64 -5.69 -0.49 -7.19
C GLY A 64 -6.66 -1.50 -6.59
N TYR A 65 -7.10 -1.32 -5.33
CA TYR A 65 -7.89 -2.34 -4.63
C TYR A 65 -9.25 -2.54 -5.28
N GLY A 66 -9.99 -1.46 -5.55
CA GLY A 66 -11.32 -1.54 -6.18
C GLY A 66 -11.29 -2.31 -7.50
N PRO A 67 -10.40 -1.95 -8.44
CA PRO A 67 -10.27 -2.66 -9.70
C PRO A 67 -9.93 -4.16 -9.55
N ILE A 68 -9.00 -4.54 -8.68
CA ILE A 68 -8.66 -5.95 -8.42
C ILE A 68 -9.86 -6.74 -7.90
N PHE A 69 -10.59 -6.18 -6.92
CA PHE A 69 -11.79 -6.83 -6.39
C PHE A 69 -12.89 -6.97 -7.45
N SER A 70 -12.98 -6.01 -8.37
CA SER A 70 -13.97 -6.06 -9.45
C SER A 70 -13.73 -7.15 -10.50
N GLU A 71 -12.49 -7.63 -10.61
CA GLU A 71 -12.12 -8.68 -11.55
C GLU A 71 -12.11 -10.06 -10.91
N ILE A 72 -11.81 -10.16 -9.61
CA ILE A 72 -11.78 -11.44 -8.88
C ILE A 72 -13.19 -11.87 -8.47
N PHE A 73 -14.07 -10.92 -8.10
CA PHE A 73 -15.38 -11.24 -7.56
C PHE A 73 -16.52 -10.92 -8.54
N PRO A 74 -17.50 -11.83 -8.72
CA PRO A 74 -18.68 -11.55 -9.53
C PRO A 74 -19.48 -10.37 -8.97
N THR A 75 -20.10 -9.59 -9.86
CA THR A 75 -20.83 -8.36 -9.53
C THR A 75 -21.84 -8.53 -8.38
N ARG A 76 -22.54 -9.68 -8.32
CA ARG A 76 -23.55 -9.97 -7.29
C ARG A 76 -22.97 -10.07 -5.87
N VAL A 77 -21.74 -10.56 -5.72
CA VAL A 77 -21.11 -10.78 -4.40
C VAL A 77 -20.02 -9.75 -4.09
N ARG A 78 -19.59 -8.94 -5.07
CA ARG A 78 -18.48 -7.99 -4.95
C ARG A 78 -18.63 -7.02 -3.78
N ASN A 79 -19.80 -6.40 -3.60
CA ASN A 79 -20.01 -5.45 -2.51
C ASN A 79 -19.91 -6.14 -1.13
N THR A 80 -20.48 -7.32 -0.98
CA THR A 80 -20.41 -8.10 0.26
C THR A 80 -18.98 -8.58 0.53
N ALA A 81 -18.26 -9.06 -0.49
CA ALA A 81 -16.88 -9.52 -0.38
C ALA A 81 -15.93 -8.37 0.00
N MET A 82 -16.06 -7.21 -0.66
CA MET A 82 -15.31 -6.01 -0.30
C MET A 82 -15.64 -5.58 1.14
N GLY A 83 -16.92 -5.50 1.50
CA GLY A 83 -17.35 -5.12 2.85
C GLY A 83 -16.81 -6.07 3.93
N ALA A 84 -16.88 -7.38 3.71
CA ALA A 84 -16.33 -8.39 4.61
C ALA A 84 -14.80 -8.25 4.74
N ALA A 85 -14.08 -8.14 3.62
CA ALA A 85 -12.62 -7.93 3.63
C ALA A 85 -12.23 -6.64 4.38
N PHE A 86 -12.94 -5.53 4.14
CA PHE A 86 -12.71 -4.27 4.86
C PHE A 86 -12.98 -4.39 6.36
N ASN A 87 -14.06 -5.06 6.76
CA ASN A 87 -14.38 -5.24 8.18
C ASN A 87 -13.37 -6.16 8.88
N LEU A 88 -12.94 -7.24 8.22
CA LEU A 88 -11.86 -8.10 8.74
C LEU A 88 -10.56 -7.31 8.88
N ALA A 89 -10.18 -6.53 7.87
CA ALA A 89 -9.00 -5.67 7.92
C ALA A 89 -9.09 -4.63 9.05
N ARG A 90 -10.28 -4.06 9.32
CA ARG A 90 -10.49 -3.15 10.46
C ARG A 90 -10.36 -3.88 11.80
N GLY A 91 -10.88 -5.10 11.91
CA GLY A 91 -10.70 -5.94 13.09
C GLY A 91 -9.23 -6.23 13.39
N VAL A 92 -8.43 -6.53 12.36
CA VAL A 92 -6.97 -6.72 12.51
C VAL A 92 -6.28 -5.40 12.88
N GLN A 93 -6.68 -4.28 12.27
CA GLN A 93 -6.11 -2.96 12.56
C GLN A 93 -6.28 -2.52 14.01
N PHE A 94 -7.26 -3.04 14.75
CA PHE A 94 -7.40 -2.79 16.19
C PHE A 94 -6.15 -3.21 16.98
N PHE A 95 -5.46 -4.27 16.55
CA PHE A 95 -4.26 -4.76 17.22
C PHE A 95 -2.98 -4.02 16.78
N THR A 96 -3.02 -3.27 15.67
CA THR A 96 -1.85 -2.58 15.13
C THR A 96 -1.18 -1.64 16.13
N PRO A 97 -1.91 -0.76 16.86
CA PRO A 97 -1.30 0.11 17.87
C PRO A 97 -0.61 -0.70 18.98
N LEU A 98 -1.22 -1.80 19.44
CA LEU A 98 -0.62 -2.67 20.47
C LEU A 98 0.71 -3.26 19.99
N VAL A 99 0.75 -3.77 18.76
CA VAL A 99 1.97 -4.32 18.16
C VAL A 99 3.03 -3.24 17.98
N ILE A 100 2.66 -2.06 17.45
CA ILE A 100 3.59 -0.93 17.27
C ILE A 100 4.14 -0.50 18.62
N THR A 101 3.31 -0.35 19.64
CA THR A 101 3.74 0.04 20.99
C THR A 101 4.68 -1.01 21.58
N LEU A 102 4.35 -2.30 21.49
CA LEU A 102 5.20 -3.38 21.98
C LEU A 102 6.58 -3.35 21.30
N VAL A 103 6.63 -3.24 19.98
CA VAL A 103 7.90 -3.12 19.24
C VAL A 103 8.64 -1.83 19.63
N ALA A 104 7.91 -0.72 19.80
CA ALA A 104 8.50 0.56 20.16
C ALA A 104 9.12 0.57 21.57
N THR A 105 8.60 -0.20 22.52
CA THR A 105 9.24 -0.35 23.84
C THR A 105 10.61 -1.04 23.78
N ARG A 106 10.85 -1.87 22.75
CA ARG A 106 12.10 -2.64 22.58
C ARG A 106 13.07 -2.00 21.60
N TYR A 107 12.56 -1.41 20.52
CA TYR A 107 13.34 -0.92 19.36
C TYR A 107 13.09 0.57 19.05
N GLY A 108 12.39 1.28 19.93
CA GLY A 108 12.02 2.68 19.74
C GLY A 108 10.90 2.88 18.69
N LEU A 109 10.37 4.10 18.63
CA LEU A 109 9.26 4.44 17.73
C LEU A 109 9.61 4.17 16.25
N GLY A 110 10.87 4.41 15.85
CA GLY A 110 11.37 4.11 14.50
C GLY A 110 11.25 2.62 14.16
N GLY A 111 11.55 1.71 15.11
CA GLY A 111 11.35 0.28 14.95
C GLY A 111 9.88 -0.09 14.75
N GLY A 112 8.98 0.49 15.57
CA GLY A 112 7.54 0.25 15.46
C GLY A 112 6.95 0.69 14.11
N ILE A 113 7.33 1.87 13.61
CA ILE A 113 6.83 2.39 12.32
C ILE A 113 7.49 1.66 11.14
N SER A 114 8.73 1.20 11.28
CA SER A 114 9.41 0.44 10.21
C SER A 114 8.70 -0.86 9.84
N LEU A 115 7.88 -1.41 10.75
CA LEU A 115 7.00 -2.54 10.48
C LEU A 115 6.04 -2.27 9.31
N ALA A 116 5.54 -1.04 9.17
CA ALA A 116 4.71 -0.65 8.03
C ALA A 116 5.49 -0.71 6.71
N GLY A 117 6.79 -0.36 6.72
CA GLY A 117 7.67 -0.49 5.56
C GLY A 117 7.85 -1.94 5.12
N PHE A 118 8.03 -2.86 6.08
CA PHE A 118 8.08 -4.30 5.78
C PHE A 118 6.76 -4.82 5.21
N PHE A 119 5.61 -4.44 5.80
CA PHE A 119 4.31 -4.81 5.26
C PHE A 119 4.06 -4.26 3.85
N ALA A 120 4.55 -3.06 3.54
CA ALA A 120 4.51 -2.54 2.18
C ALA A 120 5.30 -3.44 1.22
N LEU A 121 6.52 -3.86 1.57
CA LEU A 121 7.29 -4.79 0.73
C LEU A 121 6.61 -6.15 0.57
N ILE A 122 6.04 -6.70 1.65
CA ILE A 122 5.25 -7.94 1.59
C ILE A 122 4.06 -7.77 0.64
N THR A 123 3.39 -6.62 0.67
CA THR A 123 2.26 -6.33 -0.23
C THR A 123 2.71 -6.27 -1.70
N GLY A 124 3.85 -5.62 -1.96
CA GLY A 124 4.47 -5.58 -3.29
C GLY A 124 4.85 -6.98 -3.80
N ALA A 125 5.34 -7.85 -2.93
CA ALA A 125 5.63 -9.25 -3.27
C ALA A 125 4.36 -10.09 -3.45
N TRP A 126 3.36 -9.89 -2.57
CA TRP A 126 2.10 -10.63 -2.59
C TRP A 126 1.31 -10.41 -3.87
N VAL A 127 1.41 -9.23 -4.49
CA VAL A 127 0.69 -8.97 -5.74
C VAL A 127 1.07 -9.94 -6.86
N TRP A 128 2.25 -10.58 -6.79
CA TRP A 128 2.69 -11.57 -7.77
C TRP A 128 1.98 -12.91 -7.65
N THR A 129 1.33 -13.19 -6.51
CA THR A 129 0.47 -14.38 -6.36
C THR A 129 -0.90 -14.18 -7.01
N LEU A 130 -1.29 -12.93 -7.28
CA LEU A 130 -2.56 -12.59 -7.93
C LEU A 130 -2.41 -12.65 -9.45
N PRO A 131 -3.43 -13.09 -10.20
CA PRO A 131 -3.41 -13.06 -11.67
C PRO A 131 -3.18 -11.64 -12.20
N GLU A 132 -2.49 -11.49 -13.33
CA GLU A 132 -2.37 -10.19 -14.00
C GLU A 132 -3.71 -9.89 -14.65
N THR A 133 -4.32 -8.78 -14.27
CA THR A 133 -5.66 -8.43 -14.73
C THR A 133 -5.68 -7.34 -15.79
N ARG A 134 -4.51 -6.98 -16.32
CA ARG A 134 -4.40 -6.09 -17.47
C ARG A 134 -5.17 -6.65 -18.66
N GLY A 135 -6.27 -5.99 -19.02
CA GLY A 135 -7.07 -6.32 -20.20
C GLY A 135 -8.08 -7.44 -20.01
N THR A 136 -8.38 -7.85 -18.76
CA THR A 136 -9.50 -8.77 -18.50
C THR A 136 -10.79 -8.06 -18.89
N LYS A 137 -11.40 -8.48 -20.01
CA LYS A 137 -12.74 -8.00 -20.40
C LYS A 137 -13.70 -8.44 -19.30
N ILE A 138 -14.39 -7.46 -18.72
CA ILE A 138 -15.55 -7.72 -17.88
C ILE A 138 -16.62 -8.17 -18.86
N ASP A 139 -16.80 -9.48 -19.02
CA ASP A 139 -17.92 -10.01 -19.78
C ASP A 139 -19.19 -9.57 -19.05
N VAL A 140 -19.84 -8.57 -19.63
CA VAL A 140 -21.18 -8.15 -19.26
C VAL A 140 -22.09 -9.21 -19.83
N GLU A 141 -22.24 -10.34 -19.12
CA GLU A 141 -23.19 -11.37 -19.50
C GLU A 141 -24.60 -10.77 -19.41
N HIS A 142 -25.30 -10.80 -20.54
CA HIS A 142 -26.58 -10.16 -20.84
C HIS A 142 -27.74 -10.65 -19.97
#